data_AF-A0A836WW64-F1
#
_entry.id   AF-A0A836WW64-F1
#
_cell.length_a   1.000
_cell.length_b   1.000
_cell.length_c   1.000
_cell.angle_alpha   90.00
_cell.angle_beta   90.00
_cell.angle_gamma   90.00
#
_symmetry.space_group_name_H-M   'P 1'
#
loop_
_entity.id
_entity.type
_entity.pdbx_description
1 polymer ?
#
loop_
_entity_poly.entity_id
_entity_poly.type
_entity_poly.pdbx_seq_one_letter_code
_entity_poly.pdbx_strand_id
1 'polypeptide(L)' 'MQEDNILDMEFKFFDIDIKLEESLEIDLSDKEGFILINDVPFFKATINSVNNIFLAKIQKVLPLEESLEVEEKIKG' A
#
# COMPACT_ATOMS: atom_id res chain seq x y z
N MET A 1 2.23 -25.50 19.92
CA MET A 1 1.35 -24.47 19.34
C MET A 1 1.86 -24.24 17.94
N GLN A 2 1.06 -24.53 16.92
CA GLN A 2 1.39 -24.10 15.56
C GLN A 2 1.19 -22.60 15.55
N GLU A 3 2.26 -21.84 15.32
CA GLU A 3 2.13 -20.45 14.90
C GLU A 3 1.47 -20.52 13.53
N ASP A 4 0.18 -20.20 13.47
CA ASP A 4 -0.47 -19.91 12.20
C ASP A 4 0.32 -18.77 11.57
N ASN A 5 1.08 -19.07 10.52
CA ASN A 5 1.73 -18.06 9.69
C ASN A 5 0.62 -17.28 8.97
N ILE A 6 0.00 -16.35 9.69
CA ILE A 6 -0.96 -15.41 9.11
C ILE A 6 -0.13 -14.50 8.20
N LEU A 7 -0.30 -14.69 6.91
CA LEU A 7 0.21 -13.76 5.91
C LEU A 7 -0.58 -12.46 6.09
N ASP A 8 0.08 -11.45 6.65
CA ASP A 8 -0.53 -10.13 6.77
C ASP A 8 -0.32 -9.35 5.48
N MET A 9 -1.40 -8.80 4.94
CA MET A 9 -1.39 -8.04 3.70
C MET A 9 -2.00 -6.68 3.94
N GLU A 10 -1.20 -5.64 3.74
CA GLU A 10 -1.61 -4.25 3.90
C GLU A 10 -1.45 -3.50 2.59
N PHE A 11 -2.28 -2.47 2.36
CA PHE A 11 -2.05 -1.51 1.28
C PHE A 11 -1.76 -0.15 1.89
N LYS A 12 -0.63 0.45 1.51
CA LYS A 12 -0.21 1.78 1.97
C LYS A 12 0.01 2.73 0.80
N PHE A 13 -0.45 3.97 0.97
CA PHE A 13 -0.14 5.07 0.07
C PHE A 13 0.97 5.93 0.69
N PHE A 14 1.86 6.45 -0.14
CA PHE A 14 2.95 7.35 0.28
C PHE A 14 2.89 8.66 -0.51
N ASP A 15 3.56 9.68 0.01
CA ASP A 15 3.68 11.01 -0.62
C ASP A 15 2.33 11.66 -0.95
N ILE A 16 1.30 11.43 -0.12
CA ILE A 16 0.04 12.17 -0.22
C ILE A 16 0.19 13.48 0.56
N ASP A 17 0.20 14.60 -0.16
CA ASP A 17 0.10 15.92 0.45
C ASP A 17 -1.36 16.16 0.91
N ILE A 18 -1.60 15.97 2.21
CA ILE A 18 -2.92 16.13 2.83
C ILE A 18 -2.95 17.46 3.56
N LYS A 19 -3.82 18.38 3.11
CA LYS A 19 -4.14 19.59 3.88
C LYS A 19 -5.18 19.26 4.94
N LEU A 20 -4.77 19.16 6.19
CA LEU A 20 -5.68 18.86 7.31
C LEU A 20 -6.68 20.02 7.53
N GLU A 21 -7.85 19.91 6.90
CA GLU A 21 -9.02 20.75 7.13
C GLU A 21 -10.16 19.89 7.69
N GLU A 22 -11.01 20.48 8.54
CA GLU A 22 -12.18 19.78 9.07
C GLU A 22 -13.06 19.29 7.91
N SER A 23 -13.31 17.97 7.84
CA SER A 23 -14.09 17.30 6.80
C SER A 23 -13.39 17.11 5.44
N LEU A 24 -12.05 17.06 5.39
CA LEU A 24 -11.36 16.73 4.15
C LEU A 24 -11.65 15.28 3.73
N GLU A 25 -12.30 15.11 2.57
CA GLU A 25 -12.34 13.85 1.84
C GLU A 25 -11.08 13.75 0.96
N ILE A 26 -10.35 12.64 1.08
CA ILE A 26 -9.16 12.37 0.27
C ILE A 26 -9.54 11.34 -0.79
N ASP A 27 -9.51 11.76 -2.05
CA ASP A 27 -9.66 10.84 -3.17
C ASP A 27 -8.34 10.11 -3.42
N LEU A 28 -8.35 8.80 -3.20
CA LEU A 28 -7.24 7.88 -3.43
C LEU A 28 -7.40 7.09 -4.73
N SER A 29 -8.49 7.32 -5.46
CA SER A 29 -8.71 6.73 -6.78
C SER A 29 -7.57 7.15 -7.70
N ASP A 30 -6.97 6.19 -8.40
CA ASP A 30 -5.80 6.37 -9.26
C ASP A 30 -4.48 6.76 -8.58
N LYS A 31 -4.41 6.82 -7.24
CA LYS A 31 -3.13 6.96 -6.54
C LYS A 31 -2.38 5.63 -6.54
N GLU A 32 -1.07 5.73 -6.77
CA GLU A 32 -0.17 4.59 -6.64
C GLU A 32 0.15 4.38 -5.16
N GLY A 33 0.10 3.13 -4.73
CA GLY A 33 0.52 2.69 -3.42
C GLY A 33 1.24 1.36 -3.50
N PHE A 34 1.57 0.81 -2.34
CA PHE A 34 2.29 -0.44 -2.22
C PHE A 34 1.48 -1.44 -1.40
N ILE A 35 1.48 -2.68 -1.87
CA ILE A 35 1.02 -3.82 -1.07
C ILE A 35 2.21 -4.36 -0.32
N LEU A 36 2.06 -4.41 1.01
CA LEU A 36 3.03 -4.96 1.93
C LEU A 36 2.61 -6.38 2.28
N ILE A 37 3.58 -7.27 2.38
CA ILE A 37 3.41 -8.63 2.91
C ILE A 37 4.30 -8.72 4.15
N ASN A 38 3.70 -8.94 5.31
CA ASN A 38 4.41 -8.94 6.60
C ASN A 38 5.32 -7.69 6.75
N ASP A 39 4.74 -6.51 6.55
CA ASP A 39 5.40 -5.19 6.56
C ASP A 39 6.45 -4.92 5.46
N VAL A 40 6.71 -5.86 4.55
CA VAL A 40 7.68 -5.69 3.46
C VAL A 40 6.96 -5.28 2.17
N PRO A 41 7.35 -4.18 1.49
CA PRO A 41 6.74 -3.77 0.23
C PRO A 41 7.03 -4.77 -0.89
N PHE A 42 6.01 -5.47 -1.38
CA PHE A 42 6.16 -6.50 -2.43
C PHE A 42 5.62 -6.08 -3.78
N PHE A 43 4.54 -5.29 -3.81
CA PHE A 43 3.91 -4.87 -5.06
C PHE A 43 3.69 -3.37 -5.09
N LYS A 44 3.86 -2.78 -6.27
CA LYS A 44 3.31 -1.46 -6.60
C LYS A 44 1.96 -1.66 -7.28
N ALA A 45 0.94 -0.95 -6.80
CA ALA A 45 -0.43 -1.12 -7.26
C ALA A 45 -1.25 0.17 -7.19
N THR A 46 -2.33 0.24 -7.96
CA THR A 46 -3.37 1.26 -7.79
C THR A 46 -4.61 0.62 -7.18
N ILE A 47 -5.38 1.38 -6.40
CA ILE A 47 -6.66 0.92 -5.86
C ILE A 47 -7.80 1.56 -6.64
N ASN A 48 -8.80 0.74 -6.94
CA ASN A 48 -10.12 1.17 -7.36
C ASN A 48 -11.18 0.58 -6.41
N SER A 49 -12.23 1.33 -6.13
CA SER A 49 -13.41 0.83 -5.42
C SER A 49 -14.53 0.57 -6.43
N VAL A 50 -15.06 -0.65 -6.45
CA VAL A 50 -16.22 -1.03 -7.28
C VAL A 50 -17.23 -1.72 -6.38
N ASN A 51 -18.43 -1.16 -6.24
CA ASN A 51 -19.50 -1.72 -5.40
C ASN A 51 -19.05 -2.03 -3.95
N ASN A 52 -18.33 -1.09 -3.31
CA ASN A 52 -17.74 -1.24 -1.97
C ASN A 52 -16.67 -2.34 -1.83
N ILE A 53 -16.15 -2.86 -2.94
CA ILE A 53 -15.02 -3.79 -2.95
C ILE A 53 -13.80 -3.02 -3.43
N PHE A 54 -12.74 -3.04 -2.62
CA PHE A 54 -11.44 -2.53 -3.03
C PHE A 54 -10.73 -3.56 -3.90
N LEU A 55 -10.37 -3.15 -5.11
CA LEU A 55 -9.61 -3.92 -6.06
C LEU A 55 -8.24 -3.27 -6.23
N ALA A 56 -7.19 -3.97 -5.83
CA ALA A 56 -5.82 -3.55 -6.09
C ALA A 56 -5.35 -4.10 -7.44
N LYS A 57 -4.99 -3.21 -8.36
CA LYS A 57 -4.39 -3.57 -9.64
C LYS A 57 -2.88 -3.53 -9.50
N ILE A 58 -2.25 -4.70 -9.47
CA ILE A 58 -0.79 -4.83 -9.44
C ILE A 58 -0.21 -4.28 -10.75
N GLN A 59 0.63 -3.26 -10.64
CA GLN A 59 1.37 -2.67 -11.75
C GLN A 59 2.76 -3.31 -11.88
N LYS A 60 3.41 -3.60 -10.75
CA LYS A 60 4.77 -4.13 -10.70
C LYS A 60 4.99 -4.98 -9.45
N VAL A 61 5.70 -6.09 -9.62
CA VAL A 61 6.32 -6.83 -8.50
C VAL A 61 7.68 -6.19 -8.24
N LEU A 62 7.93 -5.79 -7.00
CA LEU A 62 9.18 -5.14 -6.63
C LEU A 62 10.30 -6.18 -6.51
N PRO A 63 11.46 -5.98 -7.16
CA PRO A 63 12.66 -6.73 -6.81
C PRO A 63 13.14 -6.33 -5.41
N LEU A 64 13.96 -7.18 -4.79
CA LEU A 64 14.40 -7.01 -3.40
C LEU A 64 15.07 -5.64 -3.16
N GLU A 65 15.94 -5.19 -4.06
CA GLU A 65 16.63 -3.89 -3.92
C GLU A 65 15.63 -2.73 -3.84
N GLU A 66 14.66 -2.67 -4.76
CA GLU A 66 13.61 -1.64 -4.74
C GLU A 66 12.69 -1.77 -3.52
N SER A 67 12.42 -3.00 -3.06
CA SER A 67 11.62 -3.25 -1.86
C SER A 67 12.25 -2.63 -0.61
N LEU A 68 13.58 -2.79 -0.46
CA LEU A 68 14.34 -2.20 0.65
C LEU A 68 14.36 -0.67 0.59
N GLU A 69 14.56 -0.09 -0.60
CA GLU A 69 14.51 1.36 -0.79
C GLU A 69 13.13 1.95 -0.42
N VAL A 70 12.05 1.23 -0.75
CA VAL A 70 10.70 1.63 -0.35
C VAL A 70 10.55 1.50 1.16
N GLU A 71 10.94 0.36 1.75
CA GLU A 71 10.85 0.12 3.19
C GLU A 71 11.55 1.21 4.02
N GLU A 72 12.74 1.64 3.61
CA GLU A 72 13.47 2.75 4.24
C GLU A 72 12.67 4.06 4.23
N LYS A 73 11.97 4.36 3.13
CA LYS A 73 11.11 5.55 3.04
C LYS A 73 9.86 5.45 3.92
N ILE A 74 9.35 4.24 4.17
CA ILE A 74 8.18 4.00 5.03
C ILE A 74 8.54 4.19 6.51
N LYS A 75 9.74 3.75 6.90
CA LYS A 75 10.20 3.76 8.30
C LYS A 75 10.92 5.06 8.70
N GLY A 76 11.36 5.86 7.74
CA GLY A 76 12.11 7.11 7.92
C GLY A 76 11.28 8.30 8.38
#